data_AF-A0A270BIH8-F1
#
_entry.id   AF-A0A270BIH8-F1
#
_cell.length_a   1.000
_cell.length_b   1.000
_cell.length_c   1.000
_cell.angle_alpha   90.00
_cell.angle_beta   90.00
_cell.angle_gamma   90.00
#
_symmetry.space_group_name_H-M   'P 1'
#
loop_
_entity.id
_entity.type
_entity.pdbx_description
1 polymer ?
#
loop_
_entity_poly.entity_id
_entity_poly.type
_entity_poly.pdbx_seq_one_letter_code
_entity_poly.pdbx_strand_id
1 'polypeptide(L)'
;MSSARIRSLNALIRLRKTEVDEAKAGMARALAAENAALTELDRQLTQIEVERDEAEGDAGRESFRLWLPIAQENVAQAEKAVYKTRQDSIRVREELIHANAAFKAAQTLLDKREEEERILRTRREQAELDDLSRRSRPFFM
;
A
#
# COMPACT_ATOMS: atom_id res chain seq x y z
N MET A 1 -3.82 7.34 34.00
CA MET A 1 -2.87 6.80 32.99
C MET A 1 -3.55 6.33 31.70
N SER A 2 -4.71 5.66 31.75
CA SER A 2 -5.37 5.12 30.54
C SER A 2 -5.67 6.14 29.45
N SER A 3 -6.19 7.32 29.83
CA SER A 3 -6.50 8.41 28.90
C SER A 3 -5.29 8.90 28.09
N ALA A 4 -4.08 8.90 28.66
CA ALA A 4 -2.87 9.28 27.93
C ALA A 4 -2.48 8.21 26.89
N ARG A 5 -2.59 6.94 27.26
CA ARG A 5 -2.29 5.80 26.37
C ARG A 5 -3.29 5.72 25.21
N ILE A 6 -4.59 5.92 25.45
CA ILE A 6 -5.61 6.02 24.40
C ILE A 6 -5.32 7.18 23.44
N ARG A 7 -4.94 8.36 23.95
CA ARG A 7 -4.54 9.49 23.10
C ARG A 7 -3.33 9.16 22.23
N SER A 8 -2.31 8.49 22.80
CA SER A 8 -1.14 8.04 22.05
C SER A 8 -1.49 7.02 20.96
N LEU A 9 -2.38 6.07 21.25
CA LEU A 9 -2.87 5.11 20.24
C LEU A 9 -3.66 5.79 19.12
N ASN A 10 -4.49 6.77 19.45
CA ASN A 10 -5.19 7.59 18.45
C ASN A 10 -4.24 8.44 17.60
N ALA A 11 -3.13 8.92 18.17
CA ALA A 11 -2.08 9.59 17.40
C ALA A 11 -1.36 8.59 16.47
N LEU A 12 -1.04 7.40 16.97
CA LEU A 12 -0.42 6.32 16.18
C LEU A 12 -1.32 5.90 15.01
N ILE A 13 -2.62 5.72 15.22
CA ILE A 13 -3.58 5.36 14.17
C ILE A 13 -3.60 6.43 13.08
N ARG A 14 -3.59 7.72 13.45
CA ARG A 14 -3.52 8.81 12.47
C ARG A 14 -2.23 8.75 11.64
N LEU A 15 -1.09 8.53 12.28
CA LEU A 15 0.18 8.35 11.58
C LEU A 15 0.14 7.14 10.63
N ARG A 16 -0.31 5.97 11.11
CA ARG A 16 -0.43 4.76 10.30
C ARG A 16 -1.39 4.93 9.12
N LYS A 17 -2.45 5.73 9.28
CA LYS A 17 -3.35 6.08 8.18
C LYS A 17 -2.62 6.89 7.11
N THR A 18 -1.84 7.89 7.51
CA THR A 18 -1.02 8.67 6.58
C THR A 18 -0.03 7.78 5.82
N GLU A 19 0.66 6.88 6.52
CA GLU A 19 1.59 5.92 5.89
C GLU A 19 0.87 4.99 4.87
N VAL A 20 -0.34 4.54 5.18
CA VAL A 20 -1.16 3.74 4.24
C VAL A 20 -1.52 4.56 3.00
N ASP A 21 -1.91 5.82 3.18
CA ASP A 21 -2.30 6.69 2.06
C ASP A 21 -1.08 7.06 1.20
N GLU A 22 0.10 7.27 1.80
CA GLU A 22 1.38 7.42 1.10
C GLU A 22 1.76 6.14 0.32
N ALA A 23 1.62 4.95 0.93
CA ALA A 23 1.88 3.68 0.27
C ALA A 23 0.93 3.43 -0.92
N LYS A 24 -0.35 3.83 -0.81
CA LYS A 24 -1.30 3.78 -1.95
C LYS A 24 -0.87 4.71 -3.08
N ALA A 25 -0.46 5.93 -2.76
CA ALA A 25 0.05 6.87 -3.75
C ALA A 25 1.35 6.37 -4.40
N GLY A 26 2.22 5.70 -3.63
CA GLY A 26 3.37 4.97 -4.15
C GLY A 26 2.96 3.88 -5.14
N MET A 27 2.00 3.04 -4.76
CA MET A 27 1.51 1.93 -5.60
C MET A 27 0.91 2.43 -6.91
N ALA A 28 0.11 3.49 -6.86
CA ALA A 28 -0.48 4.10 -8.06
C ALA A 28 0.60 4.61 -9.03
N ARG A 29 1.65 5.26 -8.51
CA ARG A 29 2.79 5.71 -9.32
C ARG A 29 3.58 4.54 -9.91
N ALA A 30 3.83 3.49 -9.13
CA ALA A 30 4.53 2.30 -9.61
C ALA A 30 3.77 1.59 -10.75
N LEU A 31 2.44 1.43 -10.60
CA LEU A 31 1.60 0.87 -11.66
C LEU A 31 1.54 1.75 -12.90
N ALA A 32 1.49 3.07 -12.74
CA ALA A 32 1.53 4.00 -13.87
C ALA A 32 2.87 3.89 -14.63
N ALA A 33 3.99 3.77 -13.92
CA ALA A 33 5.31 3.57 -14.52
C ALA A 33 5.42 2.21 -15.22
N GLU A 34 4.91 1.13 -14.62
CA GLU A 34 4.87 -0.20 -15.23
C GLU A 34 4.04 -0.19 -16.52
N ASN A 35 2.86 0.44 -16.50
CA ASN A 35 2.03 0.55 -17.69
C ASN A 35 2.70 1.38 -18.79
N ALA A 36 3.35 2.50 -18.43
CA ALA A 36 4.09 3.30 -19.40
C ALA A 36 5.24 2.52 -20.05
N ALA A 37 5.97 1.71 -19.27
CA ALA A 37 7.03 0.86 -19.80
C ALA A 37 6.49 -0.23 -20.75
N LEU A 38 5.33 -0.81 -20.44
CA LEU A 38 4.66 -1.78 -21.32
C LEU A 38 4.19 -1.14 -22.62
N THR A 39 3.58 0.06 -22.55
CA THR A 39 3.17 0.82 -23.74
C THR A 39 4.36 1.18 -24.62
N GLU A 40 5.50 1.57 -24.02
CA GLU A 40 6.70 1.87 -24.79
C GLU A 40 7.28 0.61 -25.46
N LEU A 41 7.31 -0.53 -24.77
CA LEU A 41 7.74 -1.80 -25.37
C LEU A 41 6.85 -2.19 -26.57
N ASP A 42 5.53 -2.09 -26.40
CA ASP A 42 4.56 -2.36 -27.45
C ASP A 42 4.79 -1.43 -28.66
N ARG A 43 4.96 -0.13 -28.40
CA ARG A 43 5.26 0.87 -29.44
C ARG A 43 6.52 0.52 -30.24
N GLN A 44 7.59 0.08 -29.58
CA GLN A 44 8.85 -0.28 -30.24
C GLN A 44 8.69 -1.54 -31.10
N LEU A 45 7.94 -2.54 -30.62
CA LEU A 45 7.64 -3.75 -31.39
C LEU A 45 6.77 -3.43 -32.62
N THR A 46 5.73 -2.63 -32.44
CA THR A 46 4.89 -2.16 -33.55
C THR A 46 5.68 -1.37 -34.57
N GLN A 47 6.62 -0.51 -34.14
CA GLN A 47 7.48 0.22 -35.09
C GLN A 47 8.30 -0.73 -35.97
N ILE A 48 8.85 -1.80 -35.39
CA ILE A 48 9.60 -2.80 -36.17
C ILE A 48 8.70 -3.50 -37.20
N GLU A 49 7.45 -3.82 -36.84
CA GLU A 49 6.49 -4.42 -37.77
C GLU A 49 6.15 -3.48 -38.92
N VAL A 50 5.86 -2.20 -38.62
CA VAL A 50 5.56 -1.17 -39.62
C VAL A 50 6.74 -0.98 -40.58
N GLU A 51 7.95 -0.76 -40.04
CA GLU A 51 9.15 -0.53 -40.86
C GLU A 51 9.52 -1.75 -41.72
N ARG A 52 9.23 -2.96 -41.23
CA ARG A 52 9.41 -4.19 -42.02
C ARG A 52 8.43 -4.24 -43.18
N ASP A 53 7.18 -3.90 -42.93
CA ASP A 53 6.11 -4.00 -43.92
C ASP A 53 6.22 -2.86 -44.98
N GLU A 54 6.79 -1.71 -44.60
CA GLU A 54 7.07 -0.58 -45.50
C GLU A 54 8.40 -0.73 -46.29
N ALA A 55 9.23 -1.73 -45.97
CA ALA A 55 10.52 -1.95 -46.62
C ALA A 55 10.39 -2.53 -48.05
N GLU A 56 10.09 -1.65 -49.02
CA GLU A 56 9.98 -1.99 -50.43
C GLU A 56 11.26 -1.71 -51.24
N GLY A 57 11.51 -2.53 -52.26
CA GLY A 57 12.69 -2.43 -53.12
C GLY A 57 14.01 -2.74 -52.41
N ASP A 58 15.11 -2.76 -53.15
CA ASP A 58 16.42 -3.12 -52.58
C ASP A 58 16.98 -2.03 -51.66
N ALA A 59 16.74 -0.76 -51.97
CA ALA A 59 17.16 0.36 -51.12
C ALA A 59 16.39 0.41 -49.79
N GLY A 60 15.08 0.14 -49.79
CA GLY A 60 14.26 0.09 -48.57
C GLY A 60 14.67 -1.09 -47.69
N ARG A 61 14.86 -2.28 -48.29
CA ARG A 61 15.34 -3.47 -47.57
C ARG A 61 16.73 -3.29 -46.96
N GLU A 62 17.64 -2.62 -47.66
CA GLU A 62 18.97 -2.34 -47.11
C GLU A 62 18.93 -1.33 -45.96
N SER A 63 18.11 -0.28 -46.10
CA SER A 63 17.89 0.71 -45.03
C SER A 63 17.31 0.05 -43.77
N PHE A 64 16.31 -0.83 -43.93
CA PHE A 64 15.74 -1.60 -42.84
C PHE A 64 16.79 -2.49 -42.15
N ARG A 65 17.65 -3.19 -42.92
CA ARG A 65 18.73 -4.04 -42.36
C ARG A 65 19.72 -3.24 -41.51
N LEU A 66 20.06 -2.02 -41.93
CA LEU A 66 20.96 -1.14 -41.19
C LEU A 66 20.31 -0.59 -39.92
N TRP A 67 19.00 -0.32 -39.96
CA TRP A 67 18.25 0.21 -38.82
C TRP A 67 17.87 -0.85 -37.78
N LEU A 68 17.54 -2.07 -38.21
CA LEU A 68 16.99 -3.13 -37.34
C LEU A 68 17.83 -3.42 -36.08
N PRO A 69 19.18 -3.47 -36.12
CA PRO A 69 19.97 -3.67 -34.91
C PRO A 69 19.76 -2.59 -33.84
N ILE A 70 19.59 -1.33 -34.26
CA ILE A 70 19.31 -0.20 -33.37
C ILE A 70 17.91 -0.36 -32.76
N ALA A 71 16.93 -0.75 -33.57
CA ALA A 71 15.58 -1.02 -33.08
C ALA A 71 15.54 -2.16 -32.06
N GLN A 72 16.30 -3.23 -32.32
CA GLN A 72 16.45 -4.35 -31.38
C GLN A 72 17.09 -3.93 -30.05
N GLU A 73 18.08 -3.03 -30.09
CA GLU A 73 18.66 -2.47 -28.87
C GLU A 73 17.62 -1.65 -28.08
N ASN A 74 16.80 -0.85 -28.76
CA ASN A 74 15.70 -0.11 -28.12
C ASN A 74 14.67 -1.03 -27.47
N VAL A 75 14.29 -2.14 -28.13
CA VAL A 75 13.41 -3.16 -27.55
C VAL A 75 14.04 -3.77 -26.30
N ALA A 76 15.32 -4.16 -26.35
CA ALA A 76 16.02 -4.71 -25.19
C ALA A 76 16.09 -3.72 -24.01
N GLN A 77 16.21 -2.41 -24.29
CA GLN A 77 16.14 -1.37 -23.26
C GLN A 77 14.73 -1.23 -22.67
N ALA A 78 13.69 -1.27 -23.51
CA ALA A 78 12.30 -1.24 -23.07
C ALA A 78 11.92 -2.47 -22.22
N GLU A 79 12.38 -3.66 -22.60
CA GLU A 79 12.20 -4.89 -21.80
C GLU A 79 12.86 -4.78 -20.42
N LYS A 80 14.08 -4.23 -20.34
CA LYS A 80 14.76 -3.95 -19.06
C LYS A 80 13.96 -2.96 -18.22
N ALA A 81 13.39 -1.93 -18.83
CA ALA A 81 12.54 -0.97 -18.14
C ALA A 81 11.30 -1.65 -17.55
N VAL A 82 10.60 -2.47 -18.34
CA VAL A 82 9.44 -3.27 -17.89
C VAL A 82 9.80 -4.16 -16.72
N TYR A 83 10.92 -4.89 -16.81
CA TYR A 83 11.39 -5.75 -15.72
C TYR A 83 11.64 -4.96 -14.43
N LYS A 84 12.33 -3.82 -14.53
CA LYS A 84 12.61 -2.95 -13.38
C LYS A 84 11.33 -2.41 -12.77
N THR A 85 10.42 -1.86 -13.57
CA THR A 85 9.16 -1.29 -13.07
C THR A 85 8.26 -2.34 -12.44
N ARG A 86 8.29 -3.59 -12.93
CA ARG A 86 7.61 -4.74 -12.30
C ARG A 86 8.19 -5.09 -10.94
N GLN A 87 9.51 -5.10 -10.80
CA GLN A 87 10.15 -5.32 -9.50
C GLN A 87 9.78 -4.21 -8.50
N ASP A 88 9.78 -2.97 -8.97
CA ASP A 88 9.37 -1.82 -8.16
C ASP A 88 7.88 -1.92 -7.75
N SER A 89 6.98 -2.34 -8.65
CA SER A 89 5.57 -2.51 -8.32
C SER A 89 5.33 -3.63 -7.31
N ILE A 90 6.07 -4.73 -7.39
CA ILE A 90 6.05 -5.80 -6.38
C ILE A 90 6.52 -5.29 -5.02
N ARG A 91 7.66 -4.59 -4.96
CA ARG A 91 8.19 -4.03 -3.71
C ARG A 91 7.21 -3.06 -3.05
N VAL A 92 6.65 -2.13 -3.81
CA VAL A 92 5.70 -1.15 -3.28
C VAL A 92 4.38 -1.82 -2.85
N ARG A 93 3.98 -2.91 -3.50
CA ARG A 93 2.84 -3.73 -3.06
C ARG A 93 3.10 -4.36 -1.69
N GLU A 94 4.29 -4.87 -1.44
CA GLU A 94 4.68 -5.40 -0.12
C GLU A 94 4.64 -4.30 0.94
N GLU A 95 5.19 -3.12 0.65
CA GLU A 95 5.13 -1.95 1.54
C GLU A 95 3.68 -1.57 1.90
N LEU A 96 2.77 -1.58 0.92
CA LEU A 96 1.35 -1.33 1.15
C LEU A 96 0.69 -2.41 2.02
N ILE A 97 1.04 -3.68 1.84
CA ILE A 97 0.55 -4.77 2.69
C ILE A 97 1.00 -4.55 4.14
N HIS A 98 2.28 -4.23 4.35
CA HIS A 98 2.82 -3.96 5.68
C HIS A 98 2.19 -2.73 6.34
N ALA A 99 2.00 -1.63 5.61
CA ALA A 99 1.35 -0.43 6.11
C ALA A 99 -0.09 -0.73 6.56
N ASN A 100 -0.86 -1.47 5.75
CA ASN A 100 -2.22 -1.88 6.10
C ASN A 100 -2.25 -2.79 7.34
N ALA A 101 -1.32 -3.74 7.43
CA ALA A 101 -1.22 -4.63 8.59
C ALA A 101 -0.90 -3.84 9.87
N ALA A 102 0.04 -2.89 9.81
CA ALA A 102 0.39 -2.03 10.94
C ALA A 102 -0.77 -1.12 11.36
N PHE A 103 -1.51 -0.56 10.40
CA PHE A 103 -2.71 0.23 10.68
C PHE A 103 -3.79 -0.59 11.39
N LYS A 104 -4.10 -1.78 10.86
CA LYS A 104 -5.08 -2.69 11.47
C LYS A 104 -4.67 -3.16 12.86
N ALA A 105 -3.37 -3.42 13.07
CA ALA A 105 -2.84 -3.77 14.38
C ALA A 105 -3.02 -2.63 15.39
N ALA A 106 -2.76 -1.38 14.98
CA ALA A 106 -2.96 -0.20 15.84
C ALA A 106 -4.44 0.00 16.22
N GLN A 107 -5.37 -0.18 15.27
CA GLN A 107 -6.82 -0.16 15.54
C GLN A 107 -7.21 -1.26 16.55
N THR A 108 -6.78 -2.50 16.30
CA THR A 108 -7.08 -3.63 17.20
C THR A 108 -6.55 -3.39 18.62
N LEU A 109 -5.39 -2.75 18.77
CA LEU A 109 -4.84 -2.38 20.07
C LEU A 109 -5.68 -1.30 20.77
N LEU A 110 -6.20 -0.32 20.03
CA LEU A 110 -7.10 0.69 20.61
C LEU A 110 -8.40 0.04 21.10
N ASP A 111 -9.04 -0.77 20.25
CA ASP A 111 -10.31 -1.43 20.58
C ASP A 111 -10.19 -2.27 21.87
N LYS A 112 -9.10 -3.04 21.99
CA LYS A 112 -8.81 -3.83 23.20
C LYS A 112 -8.63 -2.95 24.44
N ARG A 113 -8.00 -1.78 24.29
CA ARG A 113 -7.77 -0.86 25.42
C ARG A 113 -9.04 -0.13 25.84
N GLU A 114 -9.87 0.24 24.90
CA GLU A 114 -11.19 0.83 25.18
C GLU A 114 -12.09 -0.19 25.89
N GLU A 115 -12.06 -1.45 25.46
CA GLU A 115 -12.79 -2.53 26.12
C GLU A 115 -12.29 -2.77 27.56
N GLU A 116 -10.98 -2.85 27.76
CA GLU A 116 -10.38 -2.98 29.10
C GLU A 116 -10.77 -1.80 30.01
N GLU A 117 -10.74 -0.56 29.50
CA GLU A 117 -11.18 0.62 30.25
C GLU A 117 -12.66 0.54 30.62
N ARG A 118 -13.52 0.10 29.69
CA ARG A 118 -14.95 -0.06 29.93
C ARG A 118 -15.21 -1.07 31.04
N ILE A 119 -14.60 -2.24 30.96
CA ILE A 119 -14.71 -3.29 31.99
C ILE A 119 -14.25 -2.77 33.35
N LEU A 120 -13.14 -2.02 33.41
CA LEU A 120 -12.65 -1.45 34.66
C LEU A 120 -13.59 -0.41 35.26
N ARG A 121 -14.24 0.43 34.42
CA ARG A 121 -15.25 1.39 34.88
C ARG A 121 -16.47 0.67 35.43
N THR A 122 -17.02 -0.29 34.69
CA THR A 122 -18.18 -1.08 35.14
C THR A 122 -17.91 -1.80 36.46
N ARG A 123 -16.71 -2.38 36.64
CA ARG A 123 -16.32 -3.01 37.92
C ARG A 123 -16.26 -2.02 39.08
N ARG A 124 -15.80 -0.78 38.84
CA ARG A 124 -15.76 0.26 39.87
C ARG A 124 -17.15 0.73 40.25
N GLU A 125 -18.00 0.99 39.25
CA GLU A 125 -19.39 1.36 39.45
C GLU A 125 -20.15 0.28 40.25
N GLN A 126 -19.95 -1.00 39.92
CA GLN A 126 -20.52 -2.12 40.68
C GLN A 126 -20.02 -2.16 42.13
N ALA A 127 -18.71 -1.99 42.35
CA ALA A 127 -18.14 -1.98 43.71
C ALA A 127 -18.68 -0.81 44.55
N GLU A 128 -18.85 0.38 43.94
CA GLU A 128 -19.44 1.54 44.61
C GLU A 128 -20.91 1.30 44.99
N LEU A 129 -21.70 0.70 44.09
CA LEU A 129 -23.09 0.32 44.37
C LEU A 129 -23.20 -0.72 45.49
N ASP A 130 -22.32 -1.72 45.49
CA ASP A 130 -22.26 -2.74 46.54
C ASP A 130 -21.89 -2.14 47.90
N ASP A 131 -20.92 -1.22 47.95
CA ASP A 131 -20.54 -0.52 49.17
C ASP A 131 -21.67 0.37 49.71
N LEU A 132 -22.39 1.08 48.83
CA LEU A 132 -23.58 1.86 49.20
C LEU A 132 -24.72 0.97 49.71
N SER A 133 -24.93 -0.19 49.11
CA SER A 133 -25.90 -1.19 49.56
C SER A 133 -25.55 -1.73 50.95
N ARG A 134 -24.27 -1.99 51.22
CA ARG A 134 -23.78 -2.43 52.55
C ARG A 134 -23.95 -1.34 53.62
N ARG A 135 -23.73 -0.08 53.27
CA ARG A 135 -23.88 1.07 54.20
C ARG A 135 -25.33 1.45 54.48
N SER A 136 -26.24 1.19 53.55
CA SER A 136 -27.67 1.54 53.68
C SER A 136 -28.52 0.46 54.34
N ARG A 137 -27.98 -0.75 54.59
CA ARG A 137 -28.64 -1.75 55.45
C ARG A 137 -28.59 -1.28 56.90
N PRO A 138 -29.72 -0.95 57.55
CA PRO A 138 -29.75 -0.75 58.98
C PRO A 138 -29.34 -2.07 59.63
N PHE A 139 -28.46 -2.00 60.63
CA PHE A 139 -28.31 -3.07 61.60
C PHE A 139 -29.68 -3.24 62.28
N PHE A 140 -30.53 -4.09 61.75
CA PHE A 140 -31.67 -4.62 62.50
C PHE A 140 -31.10 -5.70 63.42
N MET A 141 -30.72 -5.29 64.64
CA MET A 141 -30.81 -6.12 65.84
C MET A 141 -32.17 -5.88 66.49
#